data_AF-A0A8I0H9K8-F1
#
_entry.id   AF-A0A8I0H9K8-F1
#
_cell.length_a   1.000
_cell.length_b   1.000
_cell.length_c   1.000
_cell.angle_alpha   90.00
_cell.angle_beta   90.00
_cell.angle_gamma   90.00
#
_symmetry.space_group_name_H-M   'P 1'
#
loop_
_entity.id
_entity.type
_entity.pdbx_description
1 polymer ?
#
loop_
_entity_poly.entity_id
_entity_poly.type
_entity_poly.pdbx_seq_one_letter_code
_entity_poly.pdbx_strand_id
1 'polypeptide(L)'
;ESDGTKRLFDYIPLILDLIQGGKVFIVDEMERSLHPSLIKQIILLFYKHSKDVSSQLIFTTHESSLMDQKIFRRDEIWLMKKDNNG
;
A
#
# COMPACT_ATOMS: atom_id res chain seq x y z
N GLU A 1 -7.53 -22.88 -5.04
CA GLU A 1 -6.52 -21.80 -5.01
C GLU A 1 -6.96 -20.75 -4.01
N SER A 2 -6.07 -20.33 -3.12
CA SER A 2 -6.39 -19.37 -2.06
C SER A 2 -6.66 -17.99 -2.66
N ASP A 3 -7.68 -17.30 -2.14
CA ASP A 3 -8.07 -15.95 -2.53
C ASP A 3 -6.89 -14.95 -2.51
N GLY A 4 -5.93 -15.17 -1.59
CA GLY A 4 -4.71 -14.36 -1.50
C GLY A 4 -3.74 -14.50 -2.68
N THR A 5 -3.71 -15.66 -3.35
CA THR A 5 -2.87 -15.82 -4.55
C THR A 5 -3.44 -15.03 -5.72
N LYS A 6 -4.76 -15.07 -5.91
CA LYS A 6 -5.44 -14.29 -6.98
C LYS A 6 -5.27 -12.79 -6.76
N ARG A 7 -5.42 -12.32 -5.52
CA ARG A 7 -5.18 -10.94 -5.13
C ARG A 7 -3.75 -10.48 -5.39
N LEU A 8 -2.75 -11.33 -5.18
CA LEU A 8 -1.37 -10.98 -5.52
C LEU A 8 -1.19 -10.72 -7.02
N PHE A 9 -1.84 -11.51 -7.88
CA PHE A 9 -1.80 -11.28 -9.33
C PHE A 9 -2.44 -9.95 -9.72
N ASP A 10 -3.48 -9.49 -9.02
CA ASP A 10 -4.10 -8.18 -9.25
C ASP A 10 -3.15 -7.02 -8.95
N TYR A 11 -2.18 -7.20 -8.04
CA TYR A 11 -1.18 -6.18 -7.71
C TYR A 11 0.01 -6.14 -8.67
N ILE A 12 0.25 -7.18 -9.47
CA ILE A 12 1.40 -7.21 -10.39
C ILE A 12 1.35 -6.04 -11.40
N PRO A 13 0.23 -5.76 -12.09
CA PRO A 13 0.13 -4.62 -12.99
C PRO A 13 0.38 -3.29 -12.27
N LEU A 14 -0.15 -3.13 -11.05
CA LEU A 14 0.06 -1.93 -10.23
C LEU A 14 1.54 -1.74 -9.88
N ILE A 15 2.25 -2.81 -9.51
CA ILE A 15 3.69 -2.78 -9.22
C ILE A 15 4.51 -2.44 -10.48
N LEU A 16 4.14 -3.00 -11.64
CA LEU A 16 4.83 -2.72 -12.91
C LEU A 16 4.64 -1.26 -13.36
N ASP A 17 3.44 -0.73 -13.20
CA ASP A 17 3.14 0.68 -13.50
C ASP A 17 3.81 1.62 -12.49
N LEU A 18 3.92 1.21 -11.22
CA LEU A 18 4.64 1.94 -10.18
C LEU A 18 6.12 2.14 -10.51
N ILE A 19 6.77 1.11 -11.08
CA ILE A 19 8.18 1.17 -11.49
C ILE A 19 8.38 2.13 -12.67
N GLN A 20 7.42 2.21 -13.58
CA GLN A 20 7.44 3.20 -14.69
C GLN A 20 7.21 4.63 -14.19
N GLY A 21 6.42 4.76 -13.11
CA GLY A 21 6.08 5.97 -12.39
C GLY A 21 5.37 7.05 -13.21
N GLY A 22 5.40 8.31 -12.75
CA GLY A 22 4.62 9.40 -13.33
C GLY A 22 3.11 9.30 -13.05
N LYS A 23 2.70 8.47 -12.09
CA LYS A 23 1.31 8.13 -11.79
C LYS A 23 1.01 8.18 -10.29
N VAL A 24 -0.25 8.45 -9.96
CA VAL A 24 -0.80 8.33 -8.60
C VAL A 24 -1.68 7.08 -8.55
N PHE A 25 -1.40 6.21 -7.59
CA PHE A 25 -2.15 4.97 -7.36
C PHE A 25 -2.98 5.13 -6.09
N ILE A 26 -4.26 4.79 -6.17
CA ILE A 26 -5.19 4.84 -5.04
C ILE A 26 -5.75 3.45 -4.86
N VAL A 27 -5.49 2.83 -3.70
CA VAL A 27 -5.89 1.45 -3.40
C VAL A 27 -6.69 1.42 -2.10
N ASP A 28 -7.92 0.93 -2.17
CA ASP A 28 -8.73 0.72 -0.97
C ASP A 28 -8.46 -0.69 -0.39
N GLU A 29 -8.36 -0.78 0.94
CA GLU A 29 -8.10 -1.99 1.72
C GLU A 29 -6.93 -2.83 1.14
N MET A 30 -5.72 -2.25 1.13
CA MET A 30 -4.58 -2.89 0.45
C MET A 30 -4.26 -4.30 0.97
N GLU A 31 -4.48 -4.54 2.27
CA GLU A 31 -4.26 -5.80 2.96
C GLU A 31 -5.27 -6.90 2.63
N ARG A 32 -6.35 -6.60 1.89
CA ARG A 32 -7.46 -7.54 1.73
C ARG A 32 -7.00 -8.86 1.11
N SER A 33 -7.23 -9.93 1.87
CA SER A 33 -6.83 -11.32 1.55
C SER A 33 -5.31 -11.54 1.41
N LEU A 34 -4.46 -10.58 1.82
CA LEU A 34 -3.00 -10.68 1.81
C LEU A 34 -2.43 -10.68 3.23
N HIS A 35 -1.34 -11.42 3.42
CA HIS A 35 -0.64 -11.40 4.70
C HIS A 35 0.09 -10.05 4.90
N PRO A 36 0.06 -9.44 6.10
CA PRO A 36 0.67 -8.13 6.35
C PRO A 36 2.15 -8.04 5.96
N SER A 37 2.91 -9.14 6.11
CA SER A 37 4.32 -9.17 5.69
C SER A 37 4.52 -8.94 4.19
N LEU A 38 3.58 -9.38 3.35
CA LEU A 38 3.66 -9.20 1.91
C LEU A 38 3.40 -7.74 1.52
N ILE A 39 2.40 -7.12 2.14
CA ILE A 39 2.12 -5.69 1.95
C ILE A 39 3.33 -4.84 2.31
N LYS A 40 4.01 -5.14 3.43
CA LYS A 40 5.26 -4.47 3.81
C LYS A 40 6.32 -4.58 2.72
N GLN A 41 6.48 -5.74 2.09
CA GLN A 41 7.43 -5.91 0.98
C GLN A 41 7.05 -5.07 -0.24
N ILE A 42 5.75 -4.98 -0.57
CA ILE A 42 5.26 -4.13 -1.67
C ILE A 42 5.58 -2.66 -1.41
N ILE A 43 5.35 -2.16 -0.19
CA ILE A 43 5.67 -0.78 0.22
C ILE A 43 7.18 -0.51 0.14
N LEU A 44 8.01 -1.44 0.61
CA LEU A 44 9.47 -1.31 0.53
C LEU A 44 9.97 -1.30 -0.92
N LEU A 45 9.38 -2.11 -1.79
CA LEU A 45 9.63 -2.08 -3.23
C LEU A 45 9.24 -0.73 -3.84
N PHE A 46 8.07 -0.20 -3.45
CA PHE A 46 7.63 1.13 -3.86
C PHE A 46 8.68 2.19 -3.52
N TYR A 47 9.09 2.30 -2.25
CA TYR A 47 10.10 3.30 -1.85
C TYR A 47 11.44 3.15 -2.56
N LYS A 48 11.85 1.91 -2.86
CA LYS A 48 13.08 1.64 -3.59
C LYS A 48 13.03 2.16 -5.04
N HIS A 49 11.87 2.06 -5.69
CA HIS A 49 11.70 2.40 -7.11
C HIS A 49 11.14 3.81 -7.34
N SER A 50 10.46 4.42 -6.36
CA SER A 50 9.91 5.77 -6.45
C SER A 50 10.94 6.87 -6.12
N LYS A 51 12.19 6.52 -5.82
CA LYS A 51 13.23 7.48 -5.42
C LYS A 51 13.57 8.49 -6.52
N ASP A 52 13.61 8.01 -7.77
CA ASP A 52 14.00 8.80 -8.94
C ASP A 52 12.83 9.04 -9.90
N VAL A 53 11.61 8.69 -9.49
CA VAL A 53 10.41 8.79 -10.31
C VAL A 53 9.28 9.45 -9.52
N SER A 54 8.61 10.42 -10.13
CA SER A 54 7.44 11.08 -9.52
C SER A 54 6.23 10.15 -9.53
N SER A 55 6.17 9.22 -8.58
CA SER A 55 5.01 8.35 -8.34
C SER A 55 4.52 8.45 -6.90
N GLN A 56 3.22 8.26 -6.70
CA GLN A 56 2.60 8.33 -5.38
C GLN A 56 1.66 7.13 -5.18
N LEU A 57 1.76 6.49 -4.02
CA LEU A 57 0.85 5.43 -3.60
C LEU A 57 0.04 5.93 -2.40
N ILE A 58 -1.27 6.01 -2.56
CA ILE A 58 -2.24 6.34 -1.51
C ILE A 58 -3.06 5.07 -1.27
N PHE A 59 -3.17 4.65 -0.01
CA PHE A 59 -3.96 3.47 0.30
C PHE A 59 -4.61 3.57 1.67
N THR A 60 -5.67 2.78 1.86
CA THR A 60 -6.33 2.58 3.14
C THR A 60 -6.00 1.20 3.69
N THR A 61 -5.99 1.08 5.01
CA THR A 61 -5.78 -0.20 5.69
C THR A 61 -6.42 -0.23 7.08
N HIS A 62 -6.94 -1.38 7.47
CA HIS A 62 -7.36 -1.71 8.83
C HIS A 62 -6.24 -2.44 9.61
N GLU A 63 -5.12 -2.77 8.96
CA GLU A 63 -4.03 -3.52 9.55
C GLU A 63 -3.06 -2.61 10.32
N SER A 64 -3.24 -2.54 11.64
CA SER A 64 -2.41 -1.70 12.51
C SER A 64 -0.92 -2.08 12.48
N SER A 65 -0.57 -3.33 12.16
CA SER A 65 0.83 -3.75 12.06
C SER A 65 1.58 -3.14 10.87
N LEU A 66 0.87 -2.53 9.90
CA LEU A 66 1.47 -1.74 8.82
C LEU A 66 1.83 -0.33 9.26
N MET A 67 1.23 0.18 10.35
CA MET A 67 1.46 1.53 10.88
C MET A 67 2.77 1.61 11.69
N ASP A 68 3.88 1.21 11.06
CA ASP A 68 5.21 1.16 11.66
C ASP A 68 6.03 2.39 11.24
N GLN A 69 6.52 3.17 12.22
CA GLN A 69 7.38 4.34 12.00
C GLN A 69 8.75 3.98 11.40
N LYS A 70 9.11 2.69 11.33
CA LYS A 70 10.28 2.20 10.58
C LYS A 70 10.03 2.12 9.07
N ILE A 71 8.76 2.03 8.66
CA ILE A 71 8.35 1.92 7.26
C ILE A 71 7.85 3.26 6.75
N PHE A 72 7.07 3.97 7.56
CA PHE A 72 6.43 5.24 7.21
C PHE A 72 6.96 6.36 8.06
N ARG A 73 7.12 7.54 7.46
CA ARG A 73 7.30 8.78 8.21
C ARG A 73 5.97 9.19 8.84
N ARG A 74 6.03 10.00 9.91
CA ARG A 74 4.81 10.43 10.63
C ARG A 74 3.84 11.23 9.76
N ASP A 75 4.36 11.96 8.78
CA ASP A 75 3.61 12.76 7.80
C ASP A 75 3.01 11.92 6.66
N GLU A 76 3.27 10.62 6.61
CA GLU A 76 2.72 9.69 5.61
C GLU A 76 1.55 8.86 6.15
N ILE A 77 1.24 9.01 7.44
CA ILE A 77 0.16 8.27 8.12
C ILE A 77 -0.98 9.23 8.46
N TRP A 78 -2.15 8.97 7.90
CA TRP A 78 -3.40 9.61 8.31
C TRP A 78 -4.28 8.63 9.08
N LEU A 79 -4.55 8.96 10.34
CA LEU A 79 -5.50 8.24 11.19
C LEU A 79 -6.89 8.83 11.03
N MET A 80 -7.83 8.00 10.57
CA MET A 80 -9.24 8.37 10.48
C MET A 80 -10.04 7.54 11.47
N LYS A 81 -10.95 8.20 12.20
CA LYS A 81 -11.92 7.56 13.09
C LYS A 81 -13.28 8.12 12.77
N LYS A 82 -14.25 7.23 12.53
CA LYS A 82 -15.66 7.62 12.40
C LYS A 82 -16.13 8.25 13.71
N ASP A 83 -16.80 9.40 13.62
CA ASP A 83 -17.36 10.03 14.80
C ASP A 83 -18.74 9.42 15.14
N ASN A 84 -19.36 9.90 16.22
CA ASN A 84 -20.65 9.35 16.65
C ASN A 84 -21.81 9.75 15.72
N ASN A 85 -21.60 10.71 14.81
CA ASN A 85 -22.61 11.27 13.92
C ASN A 85 -22.52 10.74 12.49
N GLY A 86 -21.44 10.04 12.12
CA GLY A 86 -21.28 9.50 10.77
C GLY A 86 -19.87 9.63 10.25
#